data_AF-A0A4Q2TAD5-F1
#
_entry.id   AF-A0A4Q2TAD5-F1
#
_cell.length_a   1.000
_cell.length_b   1.000
_cell.length_c   1.000
_cell.angle_alpha   90.00
_cell.angle_beta   90.00
_cell.angle_gamma   90.00
#
_symmetry.space_group_name_H-M   'P 1'
#
loop_
_entity.id
_entity.type
_entity.pdbx_description
1 polymer ?
#
loop_
_entity_poly.entity_id
_entity_poly.type
_entity_poly.pdbx_seq_one_letter_code
_entity_poly.pdbx_strand_id
1 'polypeptide(L)'
;MSMGGPGDHWYTDMFTWERPAFGEPTDSLIREIRHLGGDSLLQDGQPLAHRLWELWPQWGRVDERALSRLAVDLVPIRDELRQDSQARGWDAGGAE
;
A
#
# COMPACT_ATOMS: atom_id res chain seq x y z
N MET A 1 -17.18 12.92 11.18
CA MET A 1 -16.59 11.67 10.67
C MET A 1 -15.77 11.12 11.81
N SER A 2 -16.24 10.06 12.47
CA SER A 2 -15.43 9.39 13.48
C SER A 2 -14.24 8.79 12.76
N MET A 3 -13.07 9.43 12.84
CA MET A 3 -11.83 8.74 12.49
C MET A 3 -11.76 7.56 13.45
N GLY A 4 -11.86 6.35 12.91
CA GLY A 4 -11.73 5.11 13.68
C GLY A 4 -10.51 5.19 14.57
N GLY A 5 -10.63 4.63 15.78
CA GLY A 5 -9.53 4.61 16.72
C GLY A 5 -8.32 3.83 16.16
N PRO A 6 -7.16 3.90 16.82
CA PRO A 6 -6.04 3.04 16.48
C PRO A 6 -6.48 1.57 16.52
N GLY A 7 -6.18 0.79 15.48
CA GLY A 7 -6.63 -0.60 15.36
C GLY A 7 -8.03 -0.79 14.79
N ASP A 8 -8.63 0.25 14.18
CA ASP A 8 -9.95 0.18 13.52
C ASP A 8 -9.84 -0.04 11.99
N HIS A 9 -8.76 0.45 11.37
CA HIS A 9 -8.50 0.24 9.94
C HIS A 9 -7.01 0.33 9.61
N TRP A 10 -6.50 -0.61 8.79
CA TRP A 10 -5.08 -0.68 8.40
C TRP A 10 -4.56 0.63 7.77
N TYR A 11 -5.34 1.24 6.88
CA TYR A 11 -4.98 2.50 6.21
C TYR A 11 -4.81 3.64 7.21
N THR A 12 -5.76 3.80 8.13
CA THR A 12 -5.70 4.83 9.18
C THR A 12 -4.54 4.55 10.14
N ASP A 13 -4.32 3.29 10.51
CA ASP A 13 -3.18 2.90 11.33
C ASP A 13 -1.85 3.28 10.67
N MET A 14 -1.65 2.97 9.39
CA MET A 14 -0.39 3.28 8.70
C MET A 14 -0.17 4.76 8.42
N PHE A 15 -1.22 5.48 8.00
CA PHE A 15 -1.09 6.82 7.43
C PHE A 15 -1.60 7.96 8.32
N THR A 16 -2.38 7.66 9.36
CA THR A 16 -2.83 8.65 10.35
C THR A 16 -2.14 8.43 11.70
N TRP A 17 -2.02 7.17 12.15
CA TRP A 17 -1.44 6.85 13.45
C TRP A 17 0.04 6.41 13.37
N GLU A 18 0.60 6.33 12.16
CA GLU A 18 2.00 5.93 11.89
C GLU A 18 2.39 4.57 12.49
N ARG A 19 1.41 3.69 12.68
CA ARG A 19 1.59 2.35 13.24
C ARG A 19 1.84 1.32 12.13
N PRO A 20 2.61 0.27 12.43
CA PRO A 20 2.69 -0.88 11.54
C PRO A 20 1.31 -1.56 11.41
N ALA A 21 0.99 -2.01 10.20
CA ALA A 21 -0.25 -2.73 9.92
C ALA A 21 -0.01 -4.15 9.40
N PHE A 22 1.06 -4.36 8.64
CA PHE A 22 1.47 -5.67 8.13
C PHE A 22 2.92 -6.00 8.47
N GLY A 23 3.69 -5.01 8.93
CA GLY A 23 5.11 -5.13 9.21
C GLY A 23 5.96 -5.08 7.93
N GLU A 24 7.27 -5.00 8.11
CA GLU A 24 8.22 -4.97 7.00
C GLU A 24 8.37 -6.37 6.37
N PRO A 25 8.57 -6.46 5.04
CA PRO A 25 8.74 -5.35 4.09
C PRO A 25 7.43 -4.80 3.48
N THR A 26 6.28 -5.37 3.85
CA THR A 26 4.97 -5.05 3.26
C THR A 26 4.55 -3.61 3.50
N ASP A 27 4.75 -3.09 4.72
CA ASP A 27 4.38 -1.71 5.06
C ASP A 27 5.14 -0.69 4.19
N SER A 28 6.44 -0.88 3.99
CA SER A 28 7.25 -0.09 3.05
C SER A 28 6.71 -0.12 1.62
N LEU A 29 6.30 -1.29 1.10
CA LEU A 29 5.74 -1.40 -0.25
C LEU A 29 4.42 -0.62 -0.40
N ILE A 30 3.52 -0.73 0.58
CA ILE A 30 2.23 -0.01 0.57
C ILE A 30 2.46 1.51 0.61
N ARG A 31 3.43 1.98 1.41
CA ARG A 31 3.84 3.39 1.45
C ARG A 31 4.41 3.86 0.13
N GLU A 32 5.24 3.05 -0.51
CA GLU A 32 5.82 3.39 -1.83
C GLU A 32 4.74 3.47 -2.91
N ILE A 33 3.80 2.53 -2.95
CA ILE A 33 2.64 2.57 -3.87
C ILE A 33 1.86 3.87 -3.71
N ARG A 34 1.57 4.27 -2.47
CA ARG A 34 0.89 5.55 -2.21
C ARG A 34 1.72 6.74 -2.71
N HIS A 35 3.03 6.74 -2.44
CA HIS A 35 3.94 7.82 -2.85
C HIS A 35 4.03 7.97 -4.38
N LEU A 36 3.98 6.85 -5.11
CA LEU A 36 3.96 6.81 -6.57
C LEU A 36 2.59 7.21 -7.18
N GLY A 37 1.64 7.64 -6.36
CA GLY A 37 0.30 8.06 -6.83
C GLY A 37 -0.72 6.92 -6.89
N GLY A 38 -0.39 5.74 -6.36
CA GLY A 38 -1.28 4.59 -6.26
C GLY A 38 -2.33 4.67 -5.15
N ASP A 39 -2.58 5.85 -4.57
CA ASP A 39 -3.58 6.03 -3.49
C ASP A 39 -4.97 5.52 -3.92
N SER A 40 -5.35 5.74 -5.18
CA SER A 40 -6.60 5.24 -5.76
C SER A 40 -6.75 3.71 -5.71
N LEU A 41 -5.65 2.95 -5.64
CA LEU A 41 -5.65 1.49 -5.49
C LEU A 41 -5.81 1.03 -4.03
N LEU A 42 -5.48 1.93 -3.10
CA LEU A 42 -5.54 1.70 -1.65
C LEU A 42 -6.87 2.17 -1.04
N GLN A 43 -7.72 2.83 -1.83
CA GLN A 43 -9.05 3.28 -1.43
C GLN A 43 -10.03 2.11 -1.26
N ASP A 44 -10.96 2.30 -0.33
CA ASP A 44 -12.02 1.34 -0.07
C ASP A 44 -12.83 1.03 -1.34
N GLY A 45 -13.21 -0.24 -1.52
CA GLY A 45 -13.84 -0.74 -2.74
C GLY A 45 -12.88 -1.19 -3.85
N GLN A 46 -11.57 -0.96 -3.72
CA GLN A 46 -10.59 -1.54 -4.64
C GLN A 46 -10.25 -2.98 -4.28
N PRO A 47 -9.93 -3.83 -5.28
CA PRO A 47 -9.52 -5.21 -5.04
C PRO A 47 -8.30 -5.32 -4.10
N LEU A 48 -7.34 -4.40 -4.26
CA LEU A 48 -6.14 -4.38 -3.43
C LEU A 48 -6.48 -3.98 -1.98
N ALA A 49 -7.24 -2.91 -1.78
CA ALA A 49 -7.67 -2.46 -0.46
C ALA A 49 -8.50 -3.53 0.28
N HIS A 50 -9.39 -4.23 -0.44
CA HIS A 50 -10.17 -5.33 0.13
C HIS A 50 -9.26 -6.47 0.60
N ARG A 51 -8.29 -6.86 -0.22
CA ARG A 51 -7.33 -7.92 0.16
C ARG A 51 -6.47 -7.54 1.36
N LEU A 52 -6.04 -6.28 1.46
CA LEU A 52 -5.33 -5.76 2.62
C LEU A 52 -6.22 -5.80 3.87
N TRP A 53 -7.49 -5.42 3.73
CA TRP A 53 -8.48 -5.51 4.81
C TRP A 53 -8.67 -6.94 5.33
N GLU A 54 -8.73 -7.95 4.44
CA GLU A 54 -8.88 -9.35 4.86
C GLU A 54 -7.65 -9.91 5.60
N LEU A 55 -6.45 -9.43 5.25
CA LEU A 55 -5.18 -9.91 5.83
C LEU A 55 -4.82 -9.19 7.12
N TRP A 56 -5.22 -7.92 7.26
CA TRP A 56 -4.85 -7.07 8.38
C TRP A 56 -5.24 -7.58 9.78
N PRO A 57 -6.48 -8.04 10.06
CA PRO A 57 -6.83 -8.54 11.40
C PRO A 57 -6.06 -9.80 11.80
N GLN A 58 -5.42 -10.43 10.82
CA GLN A 58 -4.58 -11.61 11.03
C GLN A 58 -3.11 -11.25 11.20
N TRP A 59 -2.73 -9.98 11.07
CA TRP A 59 -1.36 -9.53 11.31
C TRP A 59 -0.90 -9.86 12.74
N GLY A 60 0.33 -10.37 12.85
CA GLY A 60 0.87 -10.96 14.10
C GLY A 60 0.38 -12.39 14.41
N ARG A 61 -0.58 -12.92 13.65
CA ARG A 61 -1.06 -14.32 13.72
C ARG A 61 -0.93 -15.08 12.39
N VAL A 62 -0.70 -14.36 11.29
CA VAL A 62 -0.55 -14.90 9.95
C VAL A 62 0.80 -15.57 9.78
N ASP A 63 0.78 -16.70 9.08
CA ASP A 63 1.97 -17.39 8.61
C ASP A 63 2.81 -16.45 7.72
N GLU A 64 4.11 -16.37 7.98
CA GLU A 64 5.05 -15.50 7.26
C GLU A 64 4.95 -15.65 5.73
N ARG A 65 4.50 -16.81 5.23
CA ARG A 65 4.27 -17.05 3.80
C ARG A 65 3.15 -16.21 3.21
N ALA A 66 2.08 -15.93 3.95
CA ALA A 66 0.96 -15.13 3.45
C ALA A 66 1.34 -13.64 3.32
N LEU A 67 2.10 -13.11 4.27
CA LEU A 67 2.69 -11.76 4.17
C LEU A 67 3.74 -11.69 3.05
N SER A 68 4.58 -12.71 2.92
CA SER A 68 5.56 -12.79 1.82
C SER A 68 4.87 -12.81 0.46
N ARG A 69 3.75 -13.54 0.33
CA ARG A 69 2.97 -13.58 -0.90
C ARG A 69 2.31 -12.24 -1.20
N LEU A 70 1.79 -11.56 -0.18
CA LEU A 70 1.27 -10.20 -0.32
C LEU A 70 2.36 -9.25 -0.83
N ALA A 71 3.57 -9.30 -0.25
CA ALA A 71 4.70 -8.50 -0.71
C ALA A 71 5.04 -8.79 -2.19
N VAL A 72 5.06 -10.06 -2.60
CA VAL A 72 5.26 -10.46 -4.01
C VAL A 72 4.21 -9.88 -4.94
N ASP A 73 2.94 -9.81 -4.49
CA ASP A 73 1.84 -9.24 -5.29
C ASP A 73 1.87 -7.70 -5.35
N LEU A 74 2.43 -7.03 -4.32
CA LEU A 74 2.59 -5.57 -4.29
C LEU A 74 3.74 -5.06 -5.17
N VAL A 75 4.80 -5.85 -5.32
CA VAL A 75 5.97 -5.52 -6.16
C VAL A 75 5.60 -5.12 -7.60
N PRO A 76 4.83 -5.91 -8.37
CA PRO A 76 4.50 -5.54 -9.75
C PRO A 76 3.67 -4.25 -9.82
N ILE A 77 2.74 -4.02 -8.88
CA ILE A 77 1.93 -2.80 -8.81
C ILE A 77 2.83 -1.57 -8.61
N ARG A 78 3.77 -1.67 -7.68
CA ARG A 78 4.77 -0.63 -7.42
C ARG A 78 5.66 -0.39 -8.65
N ASP A 79 6.14 -1.45 -9.30
CA ASP A 79 6.98 -1.33 -10.49
C ASP A 79 6.23 -0.68 -11.67
N GLU A 80 4.95 -1.02 -11.89
CA GLU A 80 4.11 -0.35 -12.90
C GLU A 80 3.91 1.14 -12.58
N LEU A 81 3.58 1.48 -11.33
CA LEU A 81 3.45 2.88 -10.89
C LEU A 81 4.76 3.65 -11.00
N ARG A 82 5.89 2.99 -10.74
CA ARG A 82 7.22 3.58 -10.89
C ARG A 82 7.55 3.87 -12.35
N GLN A 83 7.24 2.94 -13.25
CA GLN A 83 7.41 3.13 -14.69
C GLN A 83 6.52 4.26 -15.20
N ASP A 84 5.25 4.30 -14.79
CA ASP A 84 4.32 5.38 -15.16
C ASP A 84 4.78 6.74 -14.62
N SER A 85 5.23 6.79 -13.35
CA SER A 85 5.81 7.99 -12.76
C SER A 85 7.06 8.46 -13.50
N GLN A 86 7.95 7.54 -13.90
CA GLN A 86 9.13 7.84 -14.70
C GLN A 86 8.77 8.33 -16.11
N ALA A 87 7.78 7.71 -16.77
CA ALA A 87 7.31 8.13 -18.08
C ALA A 87 6.72 9.55 -18.05
N ARG A 88 5.89 9.86 -17.03
CA ARG A 88 5.37 11.22 -16.81
C ARG A 88 6.47 12.22 -16.46
N GLY A 89 7.50 11.80 -15.72
CA GLY A 89 8.65 12.62 -15.39
C GLY A 89 9.56 12.92 -16.59
N TRP A 90 9.64 12.02 -17.57
CA TRP A 90 10.33 12.24 -18.84
C TRP A 90 9.59 13.22 -19.76
N ASP A 91 8.25 13.18 -19.77
CA ASP A 91 7.43 14.11 -20.56
C ASP A 91 7.59 15.58 -20.10
N ALA A 92 7.91 15.80 -18.81
CA ALA A 92 8.16 17.13 -18.24
C ALA A 92 9.58 17.67 -18.46
N GLY A 93 10.52 16.87 -18.97
CA GLY A 93 11.92 17.27 -19.19
C GLY A 93 12.35 17.38 -20.66
N GLY A 94 11.42 17.19 -21.60
CA GLY A 94 11.69 17.10 -23.04
C GLY A 94 11.29 18.34 -23.86
N ALA A 95 11.17 19.51 -23.22
CA ALA A 95 10.96 20.77 -23.92
C ALA A 95 11.95 21.80 -23.39
N GLU A 96 13.17 21.76 -23.93
CA GLU A 96 14.07 22.91 -24.13
C GLU A 96 15.30 22.49 -24.97
#